data_AF-A0A8I1PWL7-F1
#
_entry.id   AF-A0A8I1PWL7-F1
#
_cell.length_a   1.000
_cell.length_b   1.000
_cell.length_c   1.000
_cell.angle_alpha   90.00
_cell.angle_beta   90.00
_cell.angle_gamma   90.00
#
_symmetry.space_group_name_H-M   'P 1'
#
loop_
_entity.id
_entity.type
_entity.pdbx_description
1 polymer ?
#
loop_
_entity_poly.entity_id
_entity_poly.type
_entity_poly.pdbx_seq_one_letter_code
_entity_poly.pdbx_strand_id
1 'polypeptide(L)'
;MAVYFSGRKKIGEVSVDLDSGRTRIDCVIHEKWIDIDSSTTARCGSPGVCQVARTEGVSEKTSQTVEQSIGASLGLEDILKLKATIKEVFGYEVNWSHSITTTKTFNFEAPMCGRYSLVIYQLLREYELTCFRQRRWTFRDDAWDKKWSRTIVEYTNTHDALPDVEEFDEICKSRPQCKGRDAASPFHDGLLCFDMGKASFRVPFRLTPDGFDVQILKRIISFTFTDYPAGVRGLEHGLTISLPIQAIPEPLVFLSPPQGQEAEAQVFRYRDPNESQARIPMEALTSVITLKGILALAGQETQTR
;
A
#
# COMPACT_ATOMS: atom_id res chain seq x y z
N MET A 1 7.44 -12.35 6.52
CA MET A 1 6.90 -10.98 6.38
C MET A 1 6.86 -10.63 4.90
N ALA A 2 5.70 -10.21 4.38
CA ALA A 2 5.67 -9.53 3.09
C ALA A 2 6.31 -8.15 3.30
N VAL A 3 7.60 -8.04 3.00
CA VAL A 3 8.33 -6.78 3.15
C VAL A 3 7.89 -5.89 1.99
N TYR A 4 6.96 -4.98 2.27
CA TYR A 4 6.65 -3.89 1.37
C TYR A 4 7.69 -2.80 1.56
N PHE A 5 8.63 -2.68 0.64
CA PHE A 5 9.41 -1.46 0.44
C PHE A 5 10.12 -1.54 -0.93
N SER A 6 10.26 -0.50 -1.75
CA SER A 6 9.62 0.82 -1.82
C SER A 6 9.73 1.31 -3.27
N GLY A 7 8.63 1.84 -3.80
CA GLY A 7 8.66 2.60 -5.04
C GLY A 7 8.39 4.05 -4.72
N ARG A 8 9.32 4.93 -5.06
CA ARG A 8 9.02 6.35 -5.24
C ARG A 8 8.41 6.51 -6.63
N LYS A 9 7.15 6.95 -6.73
CA LYS A 9 6.47 7.10 -8.02
C LYS A 9 6.34 8.56 -8.39
N LYS A 10 6.83 8.96 -9.55
CA LYS A 10 6.53 10.29 -10.12
C LYS A 10 5.06 10.32 -10.52
N ILE A 11 4.30 11.20 -9.89
CA ILE A 11 2.88 11.41 -10.20
C ILE A 11 2.69 12.59 -11.17
N GLY A 12 3.69 13.46 -11.29
CA GLY A 12 3.78 14.40 -12.39
C GLY A 12 4.85 15.45 -12.22
N GLU A 13 4.87 16.40 -13.15
CA GLU A 13 5.76 17.55 -13.12
C GLU A 13 5.07 18.79 -13.66
N VAL A 14 5.50 19.94 -13.18
CA VAL A 14 5.05 21.24 -13.67
C VAL A 14 6.22 22.21 -13.66
N SER A 15 6.28 23.07 -14.68
CA SER A 15 7.21 24.19 -14.75
C SER A 15 6.42 25.47 -14.66
N VAL A 16 6.76 26.34 -13.70
CA VAL A 16 6.06 27.60 -13.46
C VAL A 16 7.04 28.76 -13.69
N ASP A 17 6.72 29.61 -14.65
CA ASP A 17 7.41 30.87 -14.85
C ASP A 17 6.89 31.95 -13.89
N LEU A 18 7.82 32.58 -13.19
CA LEU A 18 7.64 33.56 -12.13
C LEU A 18 8.43 34.84 -12.45
N ASP A 19 8.23 35.92 -11.70
CA ASP A 19 8.90 37.22 -11.92
C ASP A 19 8.86 37.66 -13.40
N SER A 20 7.67 37.65 -14.00
CA SER A 20 7.46 37.97 -15.43
C SER A 20 8.32 37.14 -16.41
N GLY A 21 8.64 35.90 -16.07
CA GLY A 21 9.41 34.98 -16.91
C GLY A 21 10.92 34.99 -16.64
N ARG A 22 11.40 35.69 -15.61
CA ARG A 22 12.84 35.74 -15.26
C ARG A 22 13.28 34.65 -14.30
N THR A 23 12.32 34.03 -13.63
CA THR A 23 12.52 32.93 -12.69
C THR A 23 11.64 31.78 -13.12
N ARG A 24 12.16 30.56 -13.07
CA ARG A 24 11.39 29.35 -13.39
C ARG A 24 11.53 28.36 -12.25
N ILE A 25 10.42 27.74 -11.87
CA ILE A 25 10.44 26.63 -10.91
C ILE A 25 9.95 25.37 -11.59
N ASP A 26 10.82 24.39 -11.60
CA ASP A 26 10.47 23.03 -11.99
C ASP A 26 10.08 22.29 -10.70
N CYS A 27 8.85 21.81 -10.64
CA CYS A 27 8.32 21.02 -9.54
C CYS A 27 8.04 19.60 -10.04
N VAL A 28 8.71 18.61 -9.46
CA VAL A 28 8.42 17.19 -9.71
C VAL A 28 7.79 16.60 -8.46
N ILE A 29 6.59 16.05 -8.61
CA ILE A 29 5.83 15.50 -7.50
C ILE A 29 5.97 13.98 -7.50
N HIS A 30 6.36 13.44 -6.36
CA HIS A 30 6.43 12.01 -6.14
C HIS A 30 5.54 11.58 -4.99
N GLU A 31 5.09 10.33 -5.05
CA GLU A 31 4.39 9.67 -3.94
C GLU A 31 5.15 8.43 -3.50
N LYS A 32 5.05 8.11 -2.21
CA LYS A 32 5.59 6.86 -1.63
C LYS A 32 4.81 6.47 -0.38
N TRP A 33 4.60 5.18 -0.18
CA TRP A 33 4.09 4.65 1.08
C TRP A 33 5.25 4.42 2.05
N ILE A 34 5.08 4.83 3.31
CA ILE A 34 6.02 4.55 4.40
C ILE A 34 5.32 3.77 5.52
N ASP A 35 6.07 2.89 6.17
CA ASP A 35 5.63 2.25 7.41
C ASP A 35 5.71 3.29 8.54
N ILE A 36 4.61 3.44 9.28
CA ILE A 36 4.48 4.43 10.36
C ILE A 36 4.11 3.81 11.71
N ASP A 37 4.02 2.48 11.81
CA ASP A 37 3.75 1.81 13.07
C ASP A 37 4.81 0.76 13.40
N SER A 38 5.15 0.64 14.68
CA SER A 38 5.91 -0.50 15.18
C SER A 38 4.96 -1.68 15.40
N SER A 39 4.53 -2.32 14.31
CA SER A 39 3.79 -3.60 14.27
C SER A 39 3.06 -3.99 15.55
N THR A 40 1.83 -3.51 15.77
CA THR A 40 1.05 -3.90 16.95
C THR A 40 0.53 -5.33 16.77
N THR A 41 0.80 -6.22 17.74
CA THR A 41 0.38 -7.63 17.69
C THR A 41 -0.51 -7.99 18.88
N ALA A 42 -1.70 -8.49 18.61
CA ALA A 42 -2.60 -9.11 19.59
C ALA A 42 -2.55 -10.64 19.47
N ARG A 43 -2.86 -11.36 20.55
CA ARG A 43 -2.76 -12.83 20.60
C ARG A 43 -3.90 -13.48 21.36
N CYS A 44 -4.21 -14.71 20.98
CA CYS A 44 -5.07 -15.62 21.72
C CYS A 44 -6.44 -15.02 22.06
N GLY A 45 -7.15 -14.48 21.07
CA GLY A 45 -8.48 -13.87 21.30
C GLY A 45 -8.45 -12.50 21.97
N SER A 46 -7.28 -11.93 22.27
CA SER A 46 -7.23 -10.59 22.86
C SER A 46 -7.61 -9.54 21.81
N PRO A 47 -8.44 -8.54 22.16
CA PRO A 47 -8.60 -7.37 21.32
C PRO A 47 -7.28 -6.60 21.23
N GLY A 48 -6.97 -6.10 20.04
CA GLY A 48 -5.86 -5.23 19.75
C GLY A 48 -6.34 -3.83 19.39
N VAL A 49 -5.59 -2.83 19.86
CA VAL A 49 -5.81 -1.43 19.50
C VAL A 49 -4.46 -0.90 19.04
N CYS A 50 -4.37 -0.47 17.78
CA CYS A 50 -3.24 0.32 17.32
C CYS A 50 -3.67 1.79 17.23
N GLN A 51 -2.97 2.66 17.95
CA GLN A 51 -3.15 4.10 17.86
C GLN A 51 -1.92 4.68 17.18
N VAL A 52 -2.13 5.40 16.10
CA VAL A 52 -1.05 6.10 15.42
C VAL A 52 -1.33 7.60 15.53
N ALA A 53 -0.42 8.32 16.21
CA ALA A 53 -0.41 9.77 16.25
C ALA A 53 0.20 10.29 14.94
N ARG A 54 -0.49 11.18 14.24
CA ARG A 54 -0.17 11.51 12.84
C ARG A 54 -0.19 12.98 12.55
N THR A 55 0.95 13.49 12.15
CA THR A 55 1.10 14.80 11.54
C THR A 55 0.60 14.71 10.09
N GLU A 56 -0.54 15.32 9.79
CA GLU A 56 -1.02 15.61 8.44
C GLU A 56 -0.40 16.94 7.98
N GLY A 57 -0.04 17.06 6.70
CA GLY A 57 0.55 18.27 6.12
C GLY A 57 2.08 18.30 6.17
N VAL A 58 2.64 19.51 6.26
CA VAL A 58 4.09 19.74 6.27
C VAL A 58 4.51 20.08 7.70
N SER A 59 5.54 19.40 8.22
CA SER A 59 6.00 19.64 9.61
C SER A 59 6.26 21.13 9.86
N GLU A 60 5.98 21.63 11.07
CA GLU A 60 6.16 23.05 11.41
C GLU A 60 7.56 23.57 11.05
N LYS A 61 8.60 22.77 11.32
CA LYS A 61 9.98 23.07 10.94
C LYS A 61 10.15 23.21 9.42
N THR A 62 9.52 22.31 8.66
CA THR A 62 9.55 22.37 7.19
C THR A 62 8.72 23.55 6.68
N SER A 63 7.59 23.87 7.29
CA SER A 63 6.76 25.05 6.97
C SER A 63 7.56 26.34 7.14
N GLN A 64 8.18 26.54 8.32
CA GLN A 64 9.05 27.67 8.58
C GLN A 64 10.23 27.73 7.59
N THR A 65 10.81 26.58 7.25
CA THR A 65 11.89 26.52 6.25
C THR A 65 11.40 26.93 4.87
N VAL A 66 10.21 26.48 4.46
CA VAL A 66 9.59 26.86 3.18
C VAL A 66 9.32 28.36 3.16
N GLU A 67 8.69 28.91 4.19
CA GLU A 67 8.39 30.34 4.28
C GLU A 67 9.67 31.19 4.30
N GLN A 68 10.68 30.81 5.08
CA GLN A 68 11.91 31.59 5.19
C GLN A 68 12.81 31.46 3.97
N SER A 69 12.99 30.25 3.42
CA SER A 69 13.98 30.04 2.35
C SER A 69 13.41 30.21 0.95
N ILE A 70 12.24 29.65 0.70
CA ILE A 70 11.55 29.77 -0.59
C ILE A 70 10.87 31.14 -0.65
N GLY A 71 10.23 31.58 0.44
CA GLY A 71 9.58 32.89 0.50
C GLY A 71 10.55 34.06 0.37
N ALA A 72 11.76 34.00 0.96
CA ALA A 72 12.77 35.02 0.74
C ALA A 72 13.32 35.03 -0.70
N SER A 73 13.25 33.90 -1.41
CA SER A 73 13.78 33.78 -2.77
C SER A 73 12.78 34.18 -3.86
N LEU A 74 11.49 33.91 -3.64
CA LEU A 74 10.42 34.08 -4.64
C LEU A 74 9.44 35.20 -4.29
N GLY A 75 9.27 35.53 -3.00
CA GLY A 75 8.15 36.34 -2.54
C GLY A 75 6.87 35.54 -2.35
N LEU A 76 5.93 36.11 -1.59
CA LEU A 76 4.66 35.45 -1.21
C LEU A 76 3.76 35.17 -2.42
N GLU A 77 3.64 36.13 -3.34
CA GLU A 77 2.78 36.04 -4.54
C GLU A 77 3.19 34.86 -5.44
N ASP A 78 4.49 34.67 -5.64
CA ASP A 78 5.02 33.60 -6.46
C ASP A 78 4.85 32.21 -5.81
N ILE A 79 4.90 32.12 -4.47
CA ILE A 79 4.54 30.88 -3.75
C ILE A 79 3.06 30.55 -3.95
N LEU A 80 2.18 31.54 -3.86
CA LEU A 80 0.74 31.35 -4.08
C LEU A 80 0.48 30.90 -5.52
N LYS A 81 1.16 31.49 -6.50
CA LYS A 81 1.09 31.08 -7.90
C LYS A 81 1.54 29.64 -8.09
N LEU A 82 2.68 29.25 -7.51
CA LEU A 82 3.16 27.86 -7.55
C LEU A 82 2.12 26.88 -6.97
N LYS A 83 1.58 27.18 -5.79
CA LYS A 83 0.53 26.34 -5.15
C LYS A 83 -0.72 26.25 -6.02
N ALA A 84 -1.15 27.37 -6.61
CA ALA A 84 -2.31 27.42 -7.50
C ALA A 84 -2.10 26.57 -8.76
N THR A 85 -0.94 26.65 -9.40
CA THR A 85 -0.63 25.82 -10.58
C THR A 85 -0.56 24.34 -10.24
N ILE A 86 0.03 23.98 -9.09
CA ILE A 86 0.00 22.57 -8.64
C ILE A 86 -1.46 22.10 -8.44
N LYS A 87 -2.31 22.93 -7.81
CA LYS A 87 -3.73 22.61 -7.62
C LYS A 87 -4.48 22.47 -8.94
N GLU A 88 -4.21 23.33 -9.91
CA GLU A 88 -4.84 23.28 -11.23
C GLU A 88 -4.44 22.03 -12.02
N VAL A 89 -3.15 21.69 -12.02
CA VAL A 89 -2.63 20.57 -12.82
C VAL A 89 -2.94 19.22 -12.18
N PHE A 90 -2.87 19.12 -10.85
CA PHE A 90 -2.98 17.83 -10.16
C PHE A 90 -4.30 17.66 -9.40
N GLY A 91 -5.11 18.71 -9.25
CA GLY A 91 -6.42 18.64 -8.60
C GLY A 91 -6.39 18.59 -7.06
N TYR A 92 -5.23 18.81 -6.43
CA TYR A 92 -5.07 18.76 -4.97
C TYR A 92 -4.65 20.11 -4.41
N GLU A 93 -5.26 20.52 -3.30
CA GLU A 93 -4.85 21.74 -2.60
C GLU A 93 -3.57 21.51 -1.80
N VAL A 94 -2.59 22.39 -2.00
CA VAL A 94 -1.28 22.29 -1.37
C VAL A 94 -1.20 23.22 -0.16
N ASN A 95 -1.27 22.64 1.04
CA ASN A 95 -1.17 23.41 2.29
C ASN A 95 0.16 23.15 2.99
N TRP A 96 1.18 23.96 2.66
CA TRP A 96 2.50 23.89 3.29
C TRP A 96 2.62 24.66 4.61
N SER A 97 1.54 25.31 5.07
CA SER A 97 1.58 26.24 6.21
C SER A 97 1.20 25.60 7.53
N HIS A 98 0.60 24.42 7.52
CA HIS A 98 0.04 23.83 8.73
C HIS A 98 0.33 22.34 8.81
N SER A 99 0.54 21.86 10.04
CA SER A 99 0.47 20.45 10.35
C SER A 99 -0.58 20.17 11.42
N ILE A 100 -1.50 19.25 11.17
CA ILE A 100 -2.48 18.81 12.17
C ILE A 100 -2.04 17.45 12.69
N THR A 101 -1.88 17.29 14.01
CA THR A 101 -1.68 15.95 14.58
C THR A 101 -3.02 15.32 14.92
N THR A 102 -3.44 14.29 14.17
CA THR A 102 -4.63 13.48 14.45
C THR A 102 -4.23 12.09 14.94
N THR A 103 -4.99 11.51 15.88
CA THR A 103 -4.77 10.12 16.30
C THR A 103 -5.80 9.24 15.60
N LYS A 104 -5.32 8.30 14.77
CA LYS A 104 -6.19 7.28 14.16
C LYS A 104 -6.07 5.98 14.94
N THR A 105 -7.22 5.42 15.30
CA THR A 105 -7.32 4.18 16.06
C THR A 105 -7.79 3.05 15.15
N PHE A 106 -7.04 1.96 15.13
CA PHE A 106 -7.35 0.73 14.41
C PHE A 106 -7.65 -0.37 15.44
N ASN A 107 -8.91 -0.82 15.45
CA ASN A 107 -9.33 -1.91 16.32
C ASN A 107 -9.31 -3.22 15.54
N PHE A 108 -8.75 -4.26 16.15
CA PHE A 108 -8.68 -5.61 15.60
C PHE A 108 -8.81 -6.65 16.71
N GLU A 109 -9.07 -7.90 16.33
CA GLU A 109 -9.21 -9.00 17.27
C GLU A 109 -8.35 -10.17 16.78
N ALA A 110 -7.53 -10.72 17.69
CA ALA A 110 -6.73 -11.89 17.37
C ALA A 110 -7.60 -13.16 17.35
N PRO A 111 -7.28 -14.16 16.52
CA PRO A 111 -7.92 -15.47 16.62
C PRO A 111 -7.72 -16.07 18.02
N MET A 112 -8.70 -16.86 18.48
CA MET A 112 -8.72 -17.42 19.85
C MET A 112 -7.45 -18.19 20.24
N CYS A 113 -6.80 -18.84 19.28
CA CYS A 113 -5.56 -19.60 19.45
C CYS A 113 -4.40 -19.06 18.63
N GLY A 114 -4.56 -17.87 18.05
CA GLY A 114 -3.67 -17.34 17.03
C GLY A 114 -3.11 -15.96 17.39
N ARG A 115 -2.45 -15.33 16.42
CA ARG A 115 -2.02 -13.94 16.51
C ARG A 115 -2.58 -13.12 15.35
N TYR A 116 -2.75 -11.83 15.62
CA TYR A 116 -3.06 -10.83 14.62
C TYR A 116 -2.07 -9.69 14.80
N SER A 117 -1.29 -9.42 13.76
CA SER A 117 -0.37 -8.30 13.67
C SER A 117 -0.89 -7.31 12.63
N LEU A 118 -0.79 -6.02 12.92
CA LEU A 118 -1.17 -4.96 11.98
C LEU A 118 0.07 -4.11 11.68
N VAL A 119 0.38 -3.95 10.39
CA VAL A 119 1.35 -2.95 9.92
C VAL A 119 0.58 -1.82 9.26
N ILE A 120 0.92 -0.58 9.56
CA ILE A 120 0.17 0.57 9.05
C ILE A 120 1.07 1.46 8.21
N TYR A 121 0.60 1.75 7.00
CA TYR A 121 1.28 2.59 6.05
C TYR A 121 0.58 3.94 5.89
N GLN A 122 1.37 4.96 5.60
CA GLN A 122 0.90 6.29 5.20
C GLN A 122 1.50 6.69 3.87
N LEU A 123 0.67 7.28 3.02
CA LEU A 123 1.12 7.86 1.77
C LEU A 123 1.77 9.22 2.05
N LEU A 124 3.02 9.38 1.63
CA LEU A 124 3.72 10.65 1.56
C LEU A 124 3.70 11.19 0.15
N ARG A 125 3.70 12.52 0.07
CA ARG A 125 3.94 13.27 -1.15
C ARG A 125 5.20 14.11 -1.01
N GLU A 126 6.06 14.04 -2.01
CA GLU A 126 7.31 14.80 -2.07
C GLU A 126 7.26 15.77 -3.23
N TYR A 127 7.46 17.06 -2.94
CA TYR A 127 7.59 18.10 -3.94
C TYR A 127 9.07 18.44 -4.12
N GLU A 128 9.66 17.97 -5.21
CA GLU A 128 11.03 18.36 -5.61
C GLU A 128 10.98 19.64 -6.42
N LEU A 129 11.33 20.74 -5.76
CA LEU A 129 11.37 22.06 -6.35
C LEU A 129 12.80 22.38 -6.78
N THR A 130 12.97 22.81 -8.02
CA THR A 130 14.24 23.34 -8.53
C THR A 130 14.01 24.72 -9.12
N CYS A 131 14.66 25.73 -8.54
CA CYS A 131 14.56 27.10 -9.00
C CYS A 131 15.70 27.45 -9.94
N PHE A 132 15.33 28.07 -11.06
CA PHE A 132 16.20 28.59 -12.08
C PHE A 132 16.00 30.08 -12.25
N ARG A 133 17.07 30.79 -12.60
CA ARG A 133 17.01 32.22 -12.96
C ARG A 133 17.64 32.43 -14.32
N GLN A 134 17.02 33.27 -15.13
CA GLN A 134 17.52 33.60 -16.46
C GLN A 134 18.87 34.34 -16.35
N ARG A 135 19.85 33.96 -17.18
CA ARG A 135 21.14 34.64 -17.24
C ARG A 135 20.99 36.03 -17.85
N ARG A 136 21.27 37.07 -17.06
CA ARG A 136 21.17 38.47 -17.49
C ARG A 136 22.22 38.92 -18.52
N TRP A 137 23.25 38.11 -18.77
CA TRP A 137 24.46 38.57 -19.50
C TRP A 137 24.84 37.71 -20.71
N THR A 138 23.98 36.74 -21.07
CA THR A 138 24.15 35.97 -22.29
C THR A 138 23.07 36.38 -23.28
N PHE A 139 23.42 36.64 -24.55
CA PHE A 139 22.49 36.88 -25.68
C PHE A 139 21.66 35.63 -26.05
N ARG A 140 21.35 34.80 -25.06
CA ARG A 140 20.69 33.51 -25.17
C ARG A 140 19.53 33.52 -24.19
N ASP A 141 18.33 33.75 -24.71
CA ASP A 141 17.10 33.79 -23.93
C ASP A 141 16.76 32.43 -23.29
N ASP A 142 17.41 31.36 -23.74
CA ASP A 142 17.28 29.98 -23.27
C ASP A 142 18.26 29.58 -22.15
N ALA A 143 19.15 30.49 -21.72
CA ALA A 143 20.18 30.17 -20.74
C ALA A 143 19.70 30.39 -19.29
N TRP A 144 19.54 29.29 -18.55
CA TRP A 144 19.07 29.26 -17.17
C TRP A 144 20.15 28.81 -16.18
N ASP A 145 20.26 29.50 -15.05
CA ASP A 145 21.12 29.10 -13.93
C ASP A 145 20.29 28.48 -12.80
N LYS A 146 20.61 27.24 -12.41
CA LYS A 146 20.07 26.61 -11.20
C LYS A 146 20.53 27.41 -9.98
N LYS A 147 19.58 27.89 -9.18
CA LYS A 147 19.85 28.62 -7.93
C LYS A 147 19.79 27.71 -6.72
N TRP A 148 18.76 26.89 -6.63
CA TRP A 148 18.61 25.94 -5.52
C TRP A 148 17.71 24.77 -5.92
N SER A 149 17.77 23.70 -5.13
CA SER A 149 16.85 22.57 -5.20
C SER A 149 16.46 22.15 -3.78
N ARG A 150 15.18 21.86 -3.57
CA ARG A 150 14.60 21.53 -2.27
C ARG A 150 13.51 20.47 -2.43
N THR A 151 13.39 19.61 -1.43
CA THR A 151 12.31 18.63 -1.33
C THR A 151 11.42 19.00 -0.15
N ILE A 152 10.14 19.23 -0.40
CA ILE A 152 9.12 19.41 0.63
C ILE A 152 8.38 18.09 0.78
N VAL A 153 8.33 17.56 2.01
CA VAL A 153 7.59 16.32 2.31
C VAL A 153 6.27 16.69 2.97
N GLU A 154 5.19 16.27 2.36
CA GLU A 154 3.82 16.36 2.87
C GLU A 154 3.33 14.96 3.27
N TYR A 155 2.82 14.87 4.50
CA TYR A 155 2.16 13.69 5.02
C TYR A 155 0.67 13.78 4.66
N THR A 156 0.16 12.86 3.84
CA THR A 156 -1.25 12.87 3.43
C THR A 156 -2.14 12.20 4.48
N ASN A 157 -3.46 12.39 4.40
CA ASN A 157 -4.41 11.64 5.22
C ASN A 157 -4.76 10.25 4.63
N THR A 158 -4.07 9.82 3.57
CA THR A 158 -4.27 8.51 2.96
C THR A 158 -3.45 7.46 3.69
N HIS A 159 -4.13 6.40 4.11
CA HIS A 159 -3.59 5.37 4.98
C HIS A 159 -4.13 4.01 4.59
N ASP A 160 -3.30 2.99 4.73
CA ASP A 160 -3.74 1.61 4.60
C ASP A 160 -3.09 0.76 5.69
N ALA A 161 -3.73 -0.36 6.02
CA ALA A 161 -3.27 -1.27 7.05
C ALA A 161 -3.24 -2.69 6.51
N LEU A 162 -2.10 -3.36 6.70
CA LEU A 162 -1.89 -4.71 6.26
C LEU A 162 -2.00 -5.66 7.46
N PRO A 163 -3.04 -6.51 7.51
CA PRO A 163 -3.15 -7.53 8.53
C PRO A 163 -2.25 -8.72 8.21
N ASP A 164 -1.63 -9.26 9.25
CA ASP A 164 -0.92 -10.54 9.25
C ASP A 164 -1.54 -11.41 10.35
N VAL A 165 -2.24 -12.48 9.94
CA VAL A 165 -3.02 -13.32 10.85
C VAL A 165 -2.48 -14.73 10.80
N GLU A 166 -2.17 -15.28 11.97
CA GLU A 166 -1.89 -16.70 12.14
C GLU A 166 -2.95 -17.28 13.05
N GLU A 167 -3.66 -18.32 12.60
CA GLU A 167 -4.73 -18.97 13.38
C GLU A 167 -4.23 -19.74 14.60
N PHE A 168 -2.96 -20.16 14.55
CA PHE A 168 -2.30 -20.87 15.62
C PHE A 168 -0.94 -20.24 15.91
N ASP A 169 -0.82 -19.67 17.12
CA ASP A 169 0.45 -19.18 17.67
C ASP A 169 0.82 -20.15 18.81
N GLU A 170 2.03 -20.71 18.77
CA GLU A 170 2.54 -21.64 19.80
C GLU A 170 2.46 -21.03 21.21
N ILE A 171 2.51 -19.71 21.35
CA ILE A 171 2.32 -19.00 22.63
C ILE A 171 0.91 -19.26 23.21
N CYS A 172 -0.10 -19.43 22.36
CA CYS A 172 -1.48 -19.66 22.77
C CYS A 172 -1.79 -21.12 23.13
N LYS A 173 -0.89 -22.06 22.83
CA LYS A 173 -1.08 -23.51 23.02
C LYS A 173 -1.40 -23.94 24.45
N SER A 174 -0.91 -23.17 25.43
CA SER A 174 -1.15 -23.43 26.85
C SER A 174 -2.60 -23.20 27.29
N ARG A 175 -3.40 -22.46 26.51
CA ARG A 175 -4.79 -22.12 26.85
C ARG A 175 -5.72 -23.34 26.75
N PRO A 176 -6.66 -23.54 27.69
CA PRO A 176 -7.59 -24.68 27.69
C PRO A 176 -8.31 -24.90 26.36
N GLN A 177 -8.80 -23.83 25.74
CA GLN A 177 -9.50 -23.85 24.44
C GLN A 177 -8.60 -24.15 23.23
N CYS A 178 -7.28 -24.13 23.42
CA CYS A 178 -6.27 -24.42 22.40
C CYS A 178 -5.55 -25.76 22.66
N LYS A 179 -5.80 -26.41 23.81
CA LYS A 179 -5.27 -27.75 24.11
C LYS A 179 -5.89 -28.78 23.17
N GLY A 180 -5.06 -29.56 22.49
CA GLY A 180 -5.51 -30.55 21.50
C GLY A 180 -5.85 -29.95 20.14
N ARG A 181 -5.77 -28.62 19.96
CA ARG A 181 -5.58 -28.03 18.63
C ARG A 181 -4.10 -28.22 18.29
N ASP A 182 -3.80 -29.30 17.61
CA ASP A 182 -2.52 -29.44 16.95
C ASP A 182 -2.43 -28.38 15.84
N ALA A 183 -1.22 -27.98 15.45
CA ALA A 183 -0.94 -27.16 14.27
C ALA A 183 -1.53 -27.74 12.95
N ALA A 184 -2.14 -28.93 13.00
CA ALA A 184 -2.62 -29.73 11.89
C ALA A 184 -4.09 -29.53 11.49
N SER A 185 -4.89 -28.73 12.21
CA SER A 185 -6.25 -28.38 11.75
C SER A 185 -6.46 -26.86 11.71
N PRO A 186 -5.74 -26.14 10.83
CA PRO A 186 -6.04 -24.74 10.61
C PRO A 186 -7.47 -24.58 10.07
N PHE A 187 -8.18 -23.51 10.44
CA PHE A 187 -9.47 -23.13 9.85
C PHE A 187 -9.39 -22.86 8.33
N HIS A 188 -8.16 -22.82 7.82
CA HIS A 188 -7.72 -22.49 6.48
C HIS A 188 -6.67 -23.53 6.05
N ASP A 189 -6.74 -24.06 4.83
CA ASP A 189 -5.81 -25.09 4.33
C ASP A 189 -4.36 -24.58 4.10
N GLY A 190 -4.10 -23.30 4.35
CA GLY A 190 -2.77 -22.70 4.37
C GLY A 190 -2.80 -21.23 3.98
N LEU A 191 -1.68 -20.74 3.44
CA LEU A 191 -1.56 -19.41 2.85
C LEU A 191 -1.40 -19.53 1.32
N LEU A 192 -2.07 -18.66 0.58
CA LEU A 192 -1.78 -18.41 -0.83
C LEU A 192 -0.92 -17.15 -0.95
N CYS A 193 0.07 -17.21 -1.83
CA CYS A 193 0.80 -16.07 -2.33
C CYS A 193 0.10 -15.55 -3.60
N PHE A 194 -0.26 -14.27 -3.60
CA PHE A 194 -0.75 -13.55 -4.77
C PHE A 194 0.39 -12.69 -5.30
N ASP A 195 0.99 -13.10 -6.41
CA ASP A 195 2.12 -12.43 -7.05
C ASP A 195 1.66 -11.63 -8.27
N MET A 196 1.82 -10.31 -8.21
CA MET A 196 1.50 -9.35 -9.28
C MET A 196 2.77 -8.79 -9.94
N GLY A 197 3.86 -9.56 -9.89
CA GLY A 197 5.17 -9.25 -10.48
C GLY A 197 6.02 -8.36 -9.58
N LYS A 198 5.67 -7.08 -9.49
CA LYS A 198 6.42 -6.10 -8.68
C LYS A 198 6.00 -6.06 -7.21
N ALA A 199 4.91 -6.74 -6.89
CA ALA A 199 4.33 -6.75 -5.55
C ALA A 199 3.65 -8.09 -5.29
N SER A 200 3.75 -8.60 -4.08
CA SER A 200 3.07 -9.83 -3.67
C SER A 200 2.55 -9.75 -2.25
N PHE A 201 1.49 -10.51 -1.98
CA PHE A 201 0.89 -10.59 -0.67
C PHE A 201 0.41 -11.99 -0.35
N ARG A 202 0.21 -12.26 0.94
CA ARG A 202 -0.14 -13.58 1.45
C ARG A 202 -1.48 -13.50 2.15
N VAL A 203 -2.35 -14.45 1.88
CA VAL A 203 -3.67 -14.53 2.49
C VAL A 203 -4.00 -15.96 2.88
N PRO A 204 -4.69 -16.16 4.01
CA PRO A 204 -5.22 -17.48 4.35
C PRO A 204 -6.28 -17.89 3.36
N PHE A 205 -6.30 -19.19 3.02
CA PHE A 205 -7.27 -19.77 2.10
C PHE A 205 -7.89 -21.04 2.66
N ARG A 206 -9.08 -21.39 2.19
CA ARG A 206 -9.77 -22.63 2.50
C ARG A 206 -10.31 -23.26 1.23
N LEU A 207 -10.01 -24.52 0.98
CA LEU A 207 -10.64 -25.31 -0.06
C LEU A 207 -12.12 -25.54 0.28
N THR A 208 -12.96 -25.33 -0.71
CA THR A 208 -14.39 -25.63 -0.65
C THR A 208 -14.69 -26.82 -1.57
N PRO A 209 -15.90 -27.38 -1.58
CA PRO A 209 -16.25 -28.45 -2.53
C PRO A 209 -16.14 -28.03 -4.00
N ASP A 210 -16.32 -26.73 -4.28
CA ASP A 210 -16.38 -26.20 -5.65
C ASP A 210 -15.15 -25.36 -6.02
N GLY A 211 -14.23 -25.10 -5.08
CA GLY A 211 -13.03 -24.30 -5.32
C GLY A 211 -12.30 -23.93 -4.04
N PHE A 212 -12.13 -22.63 -3.79
CA PHE A 212 -11.50 -22.12 -2.58
C PHE A 212 -11.95 -20.70 -2.22
N ASP A 213 -11.88 -20.40 -0.94
CA ASP A 213 -12.12 -19.08 -0.37
C ASP A 213 -10.79 -18.50 0.11
N VAL A 214 -10.59 -17.20 -0.09
CA VAL A 214 -9.49 -16.44 0.54
C VAL A 214 -10.05 -15.33 1.39
N GLN A 215 -9.37 -15.04 2.50
CA GLN A 215 -9.70 -13.87 3.31
C GLN A 215 -8.70 -12.75 3.03
N ILE A 216 -9.17 -11.70 2.36
CA ILE A 216 -8.41 -10.48 2.12
C ILE A 216 -9.01 -9.37 2.99
N LEU A 217 -8.24 -8.85 3.94
CA LEU A 217 -8.72 -7.92 4.97
C LEU A 217 -9.89 -8.52 5.77
N LYS A 218 -11.07 -7.89 5.71
CA LYS A 218 -12.32 -8.36 6.35
C LYS A 218 -13.28 -9.03 5.35
N ARG A 219 -12.82 -9.33 4.13
CA ARG A 219 -13.67 -9.86 3.06
C ARG A 219 -13.26 -11.29 2.72
N ILE A 220 -14.25 -12.16 2.59
CA ILE A 220 -14.07 -13.50 2.03
C ILE A 220 -14.35 -13.40 0.53
N ILE A 221 -13.42 -13.90 -0.29
CA ILE A 221 -13.54 -13.94 -1.75
C ILE A 221 -13.50 -15.39 -2.18
N SER A 222 -14.55 -15.84 -2.85
CA SER A 222 -14.70 -17.21 -3.32
C SER A 222 -14.31 -17.34 -4.79
N PHE A 223 -13.53 -18.36 -5.08
CA PHE A 223 -13.14 -18.77 -6.42
C PHE A 223 -13.63 -20.19 -6.66
N THR A 224 -14.21 -20.43 -7.83
CA THR A 224 -14.71 -21.75 -8.22
C THR A 224 -13.81 -22.36 -9.29
N PHE A 225 -13.56 -23.66 -9.21
CA PHE A 225 -12.83 -24.38 -10.25
C PHE A 225 -13.81 -24.91 -11.30
N THR A 226 -13.45 -24.81 -12.58
CA THR A 226 -14.17 -25.49 -13.66
C THR A 226 -13.85 -26.99 -13.69
N ASP A 227 -12.62 -27.36 -13.33
CA ASP A 227 -12.15 -28.72 -13.09
C ASP A 227 -11.45 -28.74 -11.72
N TYR A 228 -12.08 -29.39 -10.74
CA TYR A 228 -11.61 -29.36 -9.35
C TYR A 228 -10.21 -30.00 -9.19
N PRO A 229 -9.94 -31.23 -9.66
CA PRO A 229 -8.59 -31.79 -9.64
C PRO A 229 -7.53 -30.91 -10.31
N ALA A 230 -7.84 -30.29 -11.46
CA ALA A 230 -6.90 -29.41 -12.14
C ALA A 230 -6.67 -28.10 -11.37
N GLY A 231 -7.72 -27.51 -10.77
CA GLY A 231 -7.64 -26.31 -9.95
C GLY A 231 -6.78 -26.50 -8.70
N VAL A 232 -6.96 -27.60 -7.97
CA VAL A 232 -6.15 -27.92 -6.79
C VAL A 232 -4.67 -28.12 -7.17
N ARG A 233 -4.38 -28.81 -8.28
CA ARG A 233 -2.99 -28.91 -8.79
C ARG A 233 -2.46 -27.55 -9.21
N GLY A 234 -3.28 -26.69 -9.80
CA GLY A 234 -2.92 -25.34 -10.16
C GLY A 234 -2.46 -24.51 -8.96
N LEU A 235 -3.08 -24.65 -7.79
CA LEU A 235 -2.63 -23.95 -6.59
C LEU A 235 -1.20 -24.33 -6.16
N GLU A 236 -0.69 -25.50 -6.54
CA GLU A 236 0.70 -25.89 -6.27
C GLU A 236 1.69 -25.40 -7.34
N HIS A 237 1.23 -25.17 -8.57
CA HIS A 237 2.08 -24.81 -9.72
C HIS A 237 1.95 -23.34 -10.18
N GLY A 238 0.93 -22.63 -9.69
CA GLY A 238 0.55 -21.29 -10.14
C GLY A 238 -0.77 -21.31 -10.94
N LEU A 239 -1.74 -20.52 -10.48
CA LEU A 239 -2.96 -20.16 -11.20
C LEU A 239 -2.97 -18.68 -11.53
N THR A 240 -3.44 -18.33 -12.72
CA THR A 240 -3.69 -16.91 -13.05
C THR A 240 -5.10 -16.53 -12.62
N ILE A 241 -5.21 -15.61 -11.68
CA ILE A 241 -6.49 -15.16 -11.13
C ILE A 241 -6.66 -13.68 -11.39
N SER A 242 -7.87 -13.29 -11.81
CA SER A 242 -8.25 -11.90 -11.94
C SER A 242 -8.93 -11.43 -10.66
N LEU A 243 -8.39 -10.39 -10.03
CA LEU A 243 -8.91 -9.78 -8.82
C LEU A 243 -9.43 -8.37 -9.12
N PRO A 244 -10.61 -7.98 -8.60
CA PRO A 244 -11.04 -6.59 -8.68
C PRO A 244 -10.11 -5.71 -7.85
N ILE A 245 -9.69 -4.56 -8.37
CA ILE A 245 -8.66 -3.69 -7.74
C ILE A 245 -9.04 -3.30 -6.31
N GLN A 246 -10.33 -3.06 -6.06
CA GLN A 246 -10.90 -2.74 -4.75
C GLN A 246 -10.75 -3.82 -3.67
N ALA A 247 -10.33 -5.03 -4.05
CA ALA A 247 -10.03 -6.12 -3.12
C ALA A 247 -8.53 -6.19 -2.77
N ILE A 248 -7.68 -5.46 -3.49
CA ILE A 248 -6.24 -5.46 -3.30
C ILE A 248 -5.88 -4.25 -2.41
N PRO A 249 -5.08 -4.44 -1.34
CA PRO A 249 -4.57 -3.33 -0.54
C PRO A 249 -3.96 -2.21 -1.41
N GLU A 250 -4.25 -0.95 -1.10
CA GLU A 250 -3.83 0.20 -1.91
C GLU A 250 -2.31 0.30 -2.10
N PRO A 251 -1.45 0.00 -1.09
CA PRO A 251 -0.01 -0.04 -1.27
C PRO A 251 0.45 -1.04 -2.34
N LEU A 252 -0.24 -2.18 -2.51
CA LEU A 252 0.08 -3.14 -3.56
C LEU A 252 -0.29 -2.61 -4.94
N VAL A 253 -1.50 -2.05 -5.06
CA VAL A 253 -1.98 -1.43 -6.31
C VAL A 253 -1.05 -0.29 -6.71
N PHE A 254 -0.55 0.48 -5.74
CA PHE A 254 0.41 1.54 -5.98
C PHE A 254 1.73 1.03 -6.57
N LEU A 255 2.25 -0.10 -6.07
CA LEU A 255 3.50 -0.70 -6.52
C LEU A 255 3.39 -1.39 -7.89
N SER A 256 2.23 -1.99 -8.18
CA SER A 256 1.95 -2.65 -9.46
C SER A 256 0.58 -2.18 -9.98
N PRO A 257 0.50 -0.97 -10.57
CA PRO A 257 -0.77 -0.41 -11.01
C PRO A 257 -1.35 -1.29 -12.13
N PRO A 258 -2.52 -1.92 -11.90
CA PRO A 258 -3.12 -2.81 -12.87
C PRO A 258 -3.68 -2.02 -14.06
N GLN A 259 -3.69 -2.67 -15.22
CA GLN A 259 -4.27 -2.10 -16.44
C GLN A 259 -5.77 -2.45 -16.49
N GLY A 260 -6.64 -1.59 -15.96
CA GLY A 260 -8.09 -1.77 -16.05
C GLY A 260 -8.80 -1.71 -14.71
N GLN A 261 -9.89 -2.48 -14.57
CA GLN A 261 -10.69 -2.60 -13.32
C GLN A 261 -10.32 -3.84 -12.49
N GLU A 262 -9.51 -4.72 -13.06
CA GLU A 262 -9.04 -5.97 -12.45
C GLU A 262 -7.51 -6.06 -12.57
N ALA A 263 -6.87 -6.76 -11.64
CA ALA A 263 -5.47 -7.11 -11.65
C ALA A 263 -5.29 -8.62 -11.81
N GLU A 264 -4.39 -9.03 -12.70
CA GLU A 264 -3.98 -10.42 -12.79
C GLU A 264 -2.88 -10.71 -11.76
N ALA A 265 -3.07 -11.81 -11.02
CA ALA A 265 -2.08 -12.33 -10.08
C ALA A 265 -1.78 -13.80 -10.40
N GLN A 266 -0.52 -14.18 -10.28
CA GLN A 266 -0.13 -15.59 -10.16
C GLN A 266 -0.33 -16.02 -8.72
N VAL A 267 -1.16 -17.04 -8.53
CA VAL A 267 -1.60 -17.51 -7.23
C VAL A 267 -1.11 -18.92 -7.00
N PHE A 268 -0.34 -19.10 -5.94
CA PHE A 268 0.22 -20.40 -5.56
C PHE A 268 0.32 -20.54 -4.05
N ARG A 269 0.34 -21.77 -3.56
CA ARG A 269 0.47 -22.07 -2.15
C ARG A 269 1.82 -21.60 -1.65
N TYR A 270 1.79 -20.78 -0.61
CA TYR A 270 3.01 -20.33 0.05
C TYR A 270 3.59 -21.47 0.91
N ARG A 271 4.91 -21.68 0.79
CA ARG A 271 5.69 -22.60 1.64
C ARG A 271 6.83 -21.83 2.28
N ASP A 272 7.10 -22.09 3.55
CA ASP A 272 8.16 -21.38 4.26
C ASP A 272 9.54 -21.77 3.69
N PRO A 273 10.45 -20.82 3.44
CA PRO A 273 11.79 -21.13 2.91
C PRO A 273 12.63 -22.07 3.79
N ASN A 274 12.27 -22.27 5.07
CA ASN A 274 12.93 -23.24 5.95
C ASN A 274 12.42 -24.68 5.82
N GLU A 275 11.35 -24.93 5.05
CA GLU A 275 10.98 -26.29 4.64
C GLU A 275 11.90 -26.73 3.50
N SER A 276 12.55 -27.89 3.63
CA SER A 276 13.54 -28.38 2.67
C SER A 276 12.98 -28.42 1.24
N GLN A 277 13.49 -27.54 0.38
CA GLN A 277 13.10 -27.48 -1.03
C GLN A 277 13.88 -28.48 -1.88
N ALA A 278 13.18 -29.40 -2.54
CA ALA A 278 13.54 -29.77 -3.90
C ALA A 278 13.00 -28.66 -4.82
N ARG A 279 13.90 -27.82 -5.36
CA ARG A 279 13.53 -26.83 -6.38
C ARG A 279 13.03 -27.56 -7.62
N ILE A 280 11.79 -27.32 -8.04
CA ILE A 280 11.26 -27.86 -9.29
C ILE A 280 11.57 -26.85 -10.42
N PRO A 281 12.03 -27.31 -11.60
CA PRO A 281 12.43 -26.45 -12.71
C PRO A 281 11.28 -25.63 -13.30
N MET A 282 11.66 -24.47 -13.83
CA MET A 282 10.83 -23.40 -14.39
C MET A 282 10.23 -23.75 -15.78
N GLU A 283 9.62 -24.93 -15.95
CA GLU A 283 9.14 -25.41 -17.26
C GLU A 283 7.71 -26.00 -17.28
N ALA A 284 6.90 -25.83 -16.24
CA ALA A 284 5.50 -26.27 -16.24
C ALA A 284 4.52 -25.09 -16.09
N LEU A 285 4.52 -24.16 -17.05
CA LEU A 285 3.57 -23.03 -17.10
C LEU A 285 2.74 -23.07 -18.39
N THR A 286 1.85 -24.04 -18.52
CA THR A 286 0.81 -24.02 -19.57
C THR A 286 -0.47 -24.71 -19.11
N SER A 287 -1.18 -24.08 -18.18
CA SER A 287 -2.64 -24.18 -18.14
C SER A 287 -3.19 -22.93 -17.44
N VAL A 288 -3.41 -21.88 -18.23
CA VAL A 288 -4.06 -20.65 -17.78
C VAL A 288 -5.53 -20.99 -17.52
N ILE A 289 -5.91 -21.24 -16.28
CA ILE A 289 -7.31 -21.29 -15.87
C ILE A 289 -7.63 -19.91 -15.32
N THR A 290 -8.24 -19.06 -16.14
CA THR A 290 -8.70 -17.73 -15.71
C THR A 290 -9.90 -17.89 -14.79
N LEU A 291 -9.70 -17.65 -13.49
CA LEU A 291 -10.80 -17.62 -12.52
C LEU A 291 -11.28 -16.18 -12.36
N LYS A 292 -12.57 -15.94 -12.63
CA LYS A 292 -13.26 -14.70 -12.25
C LYS A 292 -13.79 -14.86 -10.84
N GLY A 293 -13.40 -13.97 -9.93
CA GLY A 293 -13.98 -13.93 -8.59
C GLY A 293 -15.48 -13.66 -8.67
N ILE A 294 -16.30 -14.47 -8.00
CA ILE A 294 -17.70 -14.15 -7.77
C ILE A 294 -17.75 -13.38 -6.44
N LEU A 295 -17.95 -12.06 -6.51
CA LEU A 295 -18.16 -11.24 -5.33
C LEU A 295 -19.53 -11.57 -4.71
N ALA A 296 -19.57 -12.46 -3.72
CA ALA A 296 -20.71 -12.59 -2.83
C ALA A 296 -20.68 -11.42 -1.84
N LEU A 297 -21.42 -10.34 -2.15
CA LEU A 297 -21.70 -9.27 -1.19
C LEU A 297 -22.69 -9.80 -0.14
N ALA A 298 -22.21 -10.59 0.83
CA ALA A 298 -22.98 -10.94 2.01
C ALA A 298 -22.85 -9.80 3.03
N GLY A 299 -23.89 -8.98 3.14
CA GLY A 299 -24.02 -8.00 4.20
C GLY A 299 -24.08 -8.69 5.56
N GLN A 300 -23.26 -8.22 6.51
CA GLN A 300 -23.60 -8.40 7.91
C GLN A 300 -24.71 -7.40 8.27
N GLU A 301 -25.93 -7.71 7.83
CA GLU A 301 -27.10 -7.40 8.63
C GLU A 301 -27.28 -8.54 9.61
N THR A 302 -26.91 -8.32 10.87
CA THR A 302 -27.51 -9.07 11.97
C THR A 302 -28.50 -8.15 12.65
N GLN A 303 -29.74 -8.17 12.14
CA GLN A 303 -30.91 -7.78 12.93
C GLN A 303 -31.08 -8.77 14.09
N THR A 304 -31.08 -8.20 15.30
CA THR A 304 -31.91 -8.54 16.46
C THR A 304 -32.45 -9.96 16.62
N ARG A 305 -32.10 -10.58 17.75
CA ARG A 305 -33.09 -10.94 18.79
C ARG A 305 -32.52 -10.72 20.17
#